data_AF-A0A438J0H0-F1
#
_entry.id   AF-A0A438J0H0-F1
#
_cell.length_a   1.000
_cell.length_b   1.000
_cell.length_c   1.000
_cell.angle_alpha   90.00
_cell.angle_beta   90.00
_cell.angle_gamma   90.00
#
_symmetry.space_group_name_H-M   'P 1'
#
loop_
_entity.id
_entity.type
_entity.pdbx_description
1 polymer ?
#
loop_
_entity_poly.entity_id
_entity_poly.type
_entity_poly.pdbx_seq_one_letter_code
_entity_poly.pdbx_strand_id
1 'polypeptide(L)'
;MVNGDHLYALRLILRHKLFYLAFQFELFLKGKDLWGHIDGTDVEKPSTFDKSQDVRSSPSWAVLDARIMSWLLGSMEPHILEHAIAMFQHGSLSIQDYYLAFLTLWHEYADLVTTDVPIDALSTIQTIHATTRRDQFLMKLRPEYKSVRSSLLNRSPVPFLDICFGELLREEQRLSTQAILEQSHGSSGQQL
;
A
#
# COMPACT_ATOMS: atom_id res chain seq x y z
N MET A 1 5.90 -23.05 12.76
CA MET A 1 5.62 -23.28 11.34
C MET A 1 5.14 -21.95 10.77
N VAL A 2 5.96 -21.28 9.96
CA VAL A 2 5.61 -19.98 9.38
C VAL A 2 4.62 -20.26 8.25
N ASN A 3 3.39 -19.79 8.41
CA ASN A 3 2.25 -20.09 7.55
C ASN A 3 2.55 -19.69 6.09
N GLY A 4 2.48 -20.65 5.17
CA GLY A 4 2.76 -20.45 3.74
C GLY A 4 1.90 -19.37 3.09
N ASP A 5 0.72 -19.11 3.63
CA ASP A 5 -0.27 -18.16 3.10
C ASP A 5 0.21 -16.70 3.13
N HIS A 6 1.02 -16.31 4.12
CA HIS A 6 1.59 -14.95 4.20
C HIS A 6 2.64 -14.69 3.12
N LEU A 7 3.45 -15.71 2.80
CA LEU A 7 4.40 -15.66 1.69
C LEU A 7 3.70 -15.59 0.33
N TYR A 8 2.54 -16.23 0.19
CA TYR A 8 1.71 -16.12 -1.03
C TYR A 8 1.08 -14.74 -1.17
N ALA A 9 0.54 -14.16 -0.09
CA ALA A 9 -0.02 -12.82 -0.11
C ALA A 9 1.04 -11.76 -0.45
N LEU A 10 2.20 -11.80 0.20
CA LEU A 10 3.33 -10.90 -0.09
C LEU A 10 3.86 -11.09 -1.52
N ARG A 11 3.99 -12.33 -2.02
CA ARG A 11 4.38 -12.59 -3.41
C ARG A 11 3.35 -12.07 -4.41
N LEU A 12 2.06 -12.20 -4.11
CA LEU A 12 0.99 -11.73 -4.97
C LEU A 12 0.97 -10.19 -5.05
N ILE A 13 1.14 -9.52 -3.90
CA ILE A 13 1.24 -8.06 -3.81
C ILE A 13 2.49 -7.56 -4.53
N LEU A 14 3.67 -8.16 -4.27
CA LEU A 14 4.91 -7.80 -4.95
C LEU A 14 4.82 -8.03 -6.47
N ARG A 15 4.21 -9.13 -6.91
CA ARG A 15 4.00 -9.42 -8.34
C ARG A 15 3.06 -8.41 -8.98
N HIS A 16 1.97 -8.04 -8.31
CA HIS A 16 1.03 -7.04 -8.81
C HIS A 16 1.69 -5.65 -8.89
N LYS A 17 2.51 -5.31 -7.90
CA LYS A 17 3.25 -4.04 -7.85
C LYS A 17 4.36 -3.98 -8.91
N LEU A 18 5.12 -5.05 -9.10
CA LEU A 18 6.11 -5.15 -10.18
C LEU A 18 5.46 -5.06 -11.56
N PHE A 19 4.31 -5.71 -11.74
CA PHE A 19 3.54 -5.63 -12.99
C PHE A 19 3.04 -4.20 -13.24
N TYR A 20 2.47 -3.56 -12.23
CA TYR A 20 1.97 -2.19 -12.32
C TYR A 20 3.11 -1.19 -12.61
N LEU A 21 4.24 -1.32 -11.93
CA LEU A 21 5.43 -0.49 -12.18
C LEU A 21 5.97 -0.67 -13.61
N ALA A 22 6.02 -1.92 -14.10
CA ALA A 22 6.43 -2.20 -15.47
C ALA A 22 5.47 -1.59 -16.50
N PHE A 23 4.16 -1.70 -16.25
CA PHE A 23 3.12 -1.12 -17.12
C PHE A 23 3.18 0.41 -17.15
N GLN A 24 3.36 1.05 -15.99
CA GLN A 24 3.58 2.49 -15.86
C GLN A 24 4.82 2.95 -16.61
N PHE A 25 5.94 2.25 -16.45
CA PHE A 25 7.19 2.56 -17.13
C PHE A 25 7.07 2.42 -18.67
N GLU A 26 6.38 1.38 -19.13
CA GLU A 26 6.08 1.19 -20.55
C GLU A 26 5.21 2.32 -21.12
N LEU A 27 4.11 2.68 -20.43
CA LEU A 27 3.25 3.80 -20.83
C LEU A 27 4.01 5.13 -20.87
N PHE A 28 4.89 5.36 -19.90
CA PHE A 28 5.72 6.56 -19.84
C PHE A 28 6.69 6.64 -21.04
N LEU A 29 7.38 5.54 -21.37
CA LEU A 29 8.29 5.49 -22.51
C LEU A 29 7.55 5.64 -23.85
N LYS A 30 6.39 4.99 -24.00
CA LYS A 30 5.51 5.17 -25.17
C LYS A 30 5.02 6.61 -25.28
N GLY A 31 4.64 7.25 -24.16
CA GLY A 31 4.24 8.65 -24.13
C GLY A 31 5.37 9.66 -24.40
N LYS A 32 6.63 9.22 -24.35
CA LYS A 32 7.83 10.00 -24.74
C LYS A 32 8.37 9.63 -26.13
N ASP A 33 7.74 8.70 -26.84
CA ASP A 33 8.22 8.16 -28.12
C ASP A 33 9.61 7.49 -28.01
N LEU A 34 9.93 6.92 -26.85
CA LEU A 34 11.23 6.27 -26.55
C LEU A 34 11.14 4.75 -26.51
N TRP A 35 9.94 4.18 -26.63
CA TRP A 35 9.72 2.74 -26.50
C TRP A 35 10.40 1.93 -27.61
N GLY A 36 10.55 2.51 -28.81
CA GLY A 36 11.22 1.88 -29.95
C GLY A 36 12.67 1.47 -29.67
N HIS A 37 13.35 2.17 -28.75
CA HIS A 37 14.70 1.83 -28.30
C HIS A 37 14.75 0.57 -27.41
N ILE A 38 13.63 0.24 -26.76
CA ILE A 38 13.53 -0.90 -25.84
C ILE A 38 13.00 -2.14 -26.54
N ASP A 39 12.01 -2.00 -27.44
CA ASP A 39 11.47 -3.13 -28.20
C ASP A 39 12.29 -3.48 -29.46
N GLY A 40 13.27 -2.63 -29.81
CA GLY A 40 14.15 -2.83 -30.95
C GLY A 40 13.50 -2.54 -32.29
N THR A 41 12.35 -1.86 -32.34
CA THR A 41 11.74 -1.37 -33.59
C THR A 41 12.45 -0.15 -34.14
N ASP A 42 13.24 0.53 -33.31
CA ASP A 42 14.12 1.64 -33.70
C ASP A 42 15.49 1.10 -34.17
N VAL A 43 15.48 0.22 -35.16
CA VAL A 43 16.72 -0.27 -35.80
C VAL A 43 17.26 0.86 -36.67
N GLU A 44 18.45 1.33 -36.32
CA GLU A 44 19.23 2.39 -36.98
C GLU A 44 19.01 2.47 -38.50
N LYS A 45 18.39 3.56 -38.94
CA LYS A 45 18.51 3.99 -40.34
C LYS A 45 19.92 4.58 -40.50
N PRO A 46 20.76 4.09 -41.44
CA PRO A 46 22.10 4.63 -41.61
C PRO A 46 22.00 6.13 -41.88
N SER A 47 22.78 6.90 -41.14
CA SER A 47 22.86 8.35 -41.24
C SER A 47 23.24 8.78 -42.65
N THR A 48 22.24 9.10 -43.48
CA THR A 48 22.42 10.08 -44.55
C THR A 48 21.73 11.35 -44.10
N PHE A 49 22.58 12.25 -43.60
CA PHE A 49 22.30 13.65 -43.36
C PHE A 49 21.55 14.23 -44.56
N ASP A 50 20.27 14.54 -44.40
CA ASP A 50 19.67 15.60 -45.19
C ASP A 50 18.83 16.50 -44.28
N LYS A 51 19.33 17.72 -44.12
CA LYS A 51 18.69 18.81 -43.40
C LYS A 51 17.67 19.43 -44.35
N SER A 52 16.46 18.89 -44.40
CA SER A 52 15.34 19.59 -45.02
C SER A 52 14.12 19.56 -44.12
N GLN A 53 13.79 20.76 -43.62
CA GLN A 53 12.48 21.22 -43.22
C GLN A 53 11.68 20.36 -42.22
N ASP A 54 11.64 20.92 -41.00
CA ASP A 54 10.61 20.80 -39.96
C ASP A 54 9.18 20.73 -40.53
N VAL A 55 8.76 19.54 -40.98
CA VAL A 55 7.36 19.15 -40.93
C VAL A 55 7.16 18.69 -39.50
N ARG A 56 6.43 19.49 -38.72
CA ARG A 56 5.93 19.14 -37.40
C ARG A 56 5.35 17.72 -37.46
N SER A 57 6.17 16.73 -37.11
CA SER A 57 5.76 15.33 -37.01
C SER A 57 4.80 15.27 -35.83
N SER A 58 3.50 15.34 -36.13
CA SER A 58 2.47 15.11 -35.12
C SER A 58 2.75 13.76 -34.46
N PRO A 59 2.77 13.67 -33.12
CA PRO A 59 2.98 12.41 -32.43
C PRO A 59 1.99 11.36 -32.93
N SER A 60 2.43 10.11 -33.07
CA SER A 60 1.54 9.03 -33.47
C SER A 60 0.41 8.88 -32.43
N TRP A 61 -0.75 8.39 -32.86
CA TRP A 61 -1.90 8.18 -31.97
C TRP A 61 -1.53 7.32 -30.74
N ALA A 62 -0.60 6.37 -30.88
CA ALA A 62 -0.11 5.54 -29.78
C ALA A 62 0.68 6.35 -28.72
N VAL A 63 1.45 7.36 -29.14
CA VAL A 63 2.20 8.24 -28.22
C VAL A 63 1.23 9.15 -27.45
N LEU A 64 0.21 9.68 -28.13
CA LEU A 64 -0.82 10.51 -27.49
C LEU A 64 -1.65 9.70 -26.50
N ASP A 65 -2.09 8.51 -26.90
CA ASP A 65 -2.85 7.60 -26.05
C ASP A 65 -2.05 7.20 -24.80
N ALA A 66 -0.78 6.82 -24.96
CA ALA A 66 0.10 6.49 -23.84
C ALA A 66 0.35 7.68 -22.90
N ARG A 67 0.45 8.91 -23.43
CA ARG A 67 0.60 10.13 -22.64
C ARG A 67 -0.67 10.44 -21.82
N ILE A 68 -1.85 10.28 -22.42
CA ILE A 68 -3.13 10.44 -21.72
C ILE A 68 -3.28 9.37 -20.63
N MET A 69 -2.96 8.12 -20.94
CA MET A 69 -2.96 7.02 -19.97
C MET A 69 -2.00 7.29 -18.82
N SER A 70 -0.78 7.77 -19.09
CA SER A 70 0.19 8.13 -18.04
C SER A 70 -0.34 9.24 -17.12
N TRP A 71 -1.00 10.27 -17.65
CA TRP A 71 -1.61 11.33 -16.83
C TRP A 71 -2.77 10.83 -15.99
N LEU A 72 -3.67 10.02 -16.58
CA LEU A 72 -4.79 9.42 -15.86
C LEU A 72 -4.28 8.52 -14.74
N LEU A 73 -3.32 7.65 -15.03
CA LEU A 73 -2.81 6.70 -14.07
C LEU A 73 -2.09 7.41 -12.91
N GLY A 74 -1.25 8.41 -13.20
CA GLY A 74 -0.59 9.23 -12.17
C GLY A 74 -1.54 10.07 -11.32
N SER A 75 -2.68 10.50 -11.88
CA SER A 75 -3.71 11.26 -11.14
C SER A 75 -4.66 10.35 -10.33
N MET A 76 -4.82 9.09 -10.74
CA MET A 76 -5.70 8.11 -10.10
C MET A 76 -5.00 7.30 -9.01
N GLU A 77 -3.69 7.16 -9.07
CA GLU A 77 -2.86 6.42 -8.09
C GLU A 77 -3.12 6.83 -6.62
N PRO A 78 -3.30 8.12 -6.28
CA PRO A 78 -3.59 8.53 -4.90
C PRO A 78 -4.97 8.06 -4.44
N HIS A 79 -5.98 8.24 -5.29
CA HIS A 79 -7.36 7.89 -4.96
C HIS A 79 -7.59 6.38 -4.86
N ILE A 80 -6.89 5.59 -5.68
CA ILE A 80 -6.94 4.12 -5.59
C ILE A 80 -6.37 3.66 -4.25
N LEU A 81 -5.27 4.27 -3.81
CA LEU A 81 -4.61 3.89 -2.58
C LEU A 81 -5.38 4.35 -1.33
N GLU A 82 -5.98 5.55 -1.36
CA GLU A 82 -6.94 5.99 -0.33
C GLU A 82 -8.10 5.03 -0.18
N HIS A 83 -8.66 4.59 -1.33
CA HIS A 83 -9.76 3.65 -1.33
C HIS A 83 -9.33 2.27 -0.80
N ALA A 84 -8.14 1.79 -1.18
CA ALA A 84 -7.58 0.53 -0.68
C ALA A 84 -7.35 0.57 0.84
N ILE A 85 -6.81 1.65 1.37
CA ILE A 85 -6.62 1.86 2.82
C ILE A 85 -7.98 1.90 3.54
N ALA A 86 -8.98 2.59 2.99
CA ALA A 86 -10.32 2.68 3.57
C ALA A 86 -11.01 1.30 3.63
N MET A 87 -10.79 0.46 2.63
CA MET A 87 -11.35 -0.88 2.53
C MET A 87 -10.56 -1.94 3.32
N PHE A 88 -9.32 -1.65 3.71
CA PHE A 88 -8.47 -2.59 4.42
C PHE A 88 -9.02 -2.93 5.82
N GLN A 89 -9.11 -4.22 6.14
CA GLN A 89 -9.63 -4.73 7.41
C GLN A 89 -8.71 -5.81 7.97
N HIS A 90 -8.74 -6.01 9.29
CA HIS A 90 -7.90 -7.01 9.97
C HIS A 90 -8.12 -8.44 9.46
N GLY A 91 -9.37 -8.83 9.20
CA GLY A 91 -9.70 -10.17 8.71
C GLY A 91 -9.22 -11.29 9.65
N SER A 92 -8.73 -12.38 9.07
CA SER A 92 -8.22 -13.57 9.78
C SER A 92 -6.70 -13.54 10.03
N LEU A 93 -6.04 -12.42 9.75
CA LEU A 93 -4.59 -12.28 9.93
C LEU A 93 -4.21 -12.25 11.42
N SER A 94 -2.93 -12.51 11.69
CA SER A 94 -2.31 -12.16 12.98
C SER A 94 -2.15 -10.64 13.08
N ILE A 95 -2.05 -10.10 14.29
CA ILE A 95 -1.81 -8.66 14.48
C ILE A 95 -0.49 -8.22 13.83
N GLN A 96 0.54 -9.07 13.87
CA GLN A 96 1.83 -8.78 13.25
C GLN A 96 1.72 -8.64 11.74
N ASP A 97 1.07 -9.60 11.08
CA ASP A 97 0.94 -9.58 9.62
C ASP A 97 0.00 -8.48 9.15
N TYR A 98 -1.07 -8.22 9.91
CA TYR A 98 -1.95 -7.08 9.69
C TYR A 98 -1.20 -5.76 9.78
N TYR A 99 -0.36 -5.58 10.79
CA TYR A 99 0.45 -4.38 10.97
C TYR A 99 1.44 -4.17 9.81
N LEU A 100 2.13 -5.21 9.37
CA LEU A 100 3.09 -5.12 8.26
C LEU A 100 2.41 -4.80 6.92
N ALA A 101 1.27 -5.44 6.64
CA ALA A 101 0.48 -5.15 5.44
C ALA A 101 -0.07 -3.71 5.45
N PHE A 102 -0.56 -3.26 6.61
CA PHE A 102 -1.04 -1.88 6.81
C PHE A 102 0.07 -0.84 6.61
N LEU A 103 1.27 -1.09 7.15
CA LEU A 103 2.42 -0.21 6.95
C LEU A 103 2.84 -0.09 5.49
N THR A 104 2.79 -1.20 4.75
CA THR A 104 3.18 -1.23 3.33
C THR A 104 2.27 -0.32 2.50
N LEU A 105 0.95 -0.45 2.68
CA LEU A 105 -0.05 0.41 2.04
C LEU A 105 0.14 1.89 2.40
N TRP A 106 0.42 2.19 3.67
CA TRP A 106 0.62 3.56 4.12
C TRP A 106 1.93 4.17 3.62
N HIS A 107 3.00 3.39 3.49
CA HIS A 107 4.26 3.88 2.94
C HIS A 107 4.09 4.28 1.48
N GLU A 108 3.37 3.46 0.70
CA GLU A 108 3.05 3.77 -0.69
C GLU A 108 2.24 5.07 -0.84
N TYR A 109 1.36 5.36 0.12
CA TYR A 109 0.58 6.60 0.10
C TYR A 109 1.40 7.81 0.52
N ALA A 110 2.23 7.66 1.56
CA ALA A 110 3.06 8.74 2.06
C ALA A 110 4.04 9.23 0.99
N ASP A 111 4.62 8.32 0.19
CA ASP A 111 5.49 8.67 -0.94
C ASP A 111 4.77 9.48 -2.02
N LEU A 112 3.44 9.33 -2.14
CA LEU A 112 2.62 9.98 -3.15
C LEU A 112 2.05 11.34 -2.70
N VAL A 113 1.78 11.51 -1.41
CA VAL A 113 1.13 12.72 -0.85
C VAL A 113 2.12 13.77 -0.33
N THR A 114 3.37 13.38 -0.06
CA THR A 114 4.35 14.29 0.58
C THR A 114 5.22 15.09 -0.39
N THR A 115 5.02 14.94 -1.71
CA THR A 115 5.91 15.52 -2.74
C THR A 115 5.83 17.04 -2.88
N ASP A 116 4.77 17.72 -2.41
CA ASP A 116 4.56 19.16 -2.66
C ASP A 116 4.13 19.99 -1.41
N VAL A 117 4.46 19.54 -0.19
CA VAL A 117 4.04 20.26 1.03
C VAL A 117 5.08 21.30 1.48
N PRO A 118 4.72 22.59 1.66
CA PRO A 118 5.61 23.61 2.22
C PRO A 118 6.10 23.24 3.62
N ILE A 119 7.39 23.49 3.89
CA ILE A 119 8.10 23.13 5.14
C ILE A 119 7.36 23.61 6.40
N ASP A 120 6.70 24.76 6.33
CA ASP A 120 6.04 25.41 7.46
C ASP A 120 4.77 24.68 7.94
N ALA A 121 4.14 23.89 7.07
CA ALA A 121 2.94 23.10 7.40
C ALA A 121 3.24 21.60 7.63
N LEU A 122 4.47 21.17 7.34
CA LEU A 122 4.86 19.77 7.28
C LEU A 122 4.70 19.04 8.62
N SER A 123 5.12 19.64 9.73
CA SER A 123 5.05 19.01 11.06
C SER A 123 3.61 18.78 11.53
N THR A 124 2.72 19.74 11.24
CA THR A 124 1.29 19.65 11.59
C THR A 124 0.61 18.59 10.73
N ILE A 125 0.88 18.56 9.42
CA ILE A 125 0.34 17.55 8.50
C ILE A 125 0.85 16.15 8.87
N GLN A 126 2.14 15.99 9.17
CA GLN A 126 2.70 14.71 9.62
C GLN A 126 2.05 14.23 10.92
N THR A 127 1.77 15.14 11.85
CA THR A 127 1.10 14.82 13.12
C THR A 127 -0.35 14.38 12.90
N ILE A 128 -1.09 15.09 12.05
CA ILE A 128 -2.47 14.74 11.67
C ILE A 128 -2.47 13.36 10.99
N HIS A 129 -1.58 13.16 10.01
CA HIS A 129 -1.45 11.92 9.28
C HIS A 129 -1.07 10.73 10.16
N ALA A 130 -0.11 10.91 11.06
CA ALA A 130 0.27 9.89 12.03
C ALA A 130 -0.91 9.51 12.95
N THR A 131 -1.71 10.50 13.34
CA THR A 131 -2.91 10.31 14.18
C THR A 131 -4.01 9.60 13.40
N THR A 132 -4.33 10.05 12.17
CA THR A 132 -5.31 9.40 11.30
C THR A 132 -4.92 7.96 10.98
N ARG A 133 -3.63 7.71 10.69
CA ARG A 133 -3.08 6.37 10.47
C ARG A 133 -3.30 5.48 11.69
N ARG A 134 -3.02 5.99 12.89
CA ARG A 134 -3.28 5.27 14.15
C ARG A 134 -4.76 4.95 14.31
N ASP A 135 -5.63 5.93 14.08
CA ASP A 135 -7.07 5.79 14.30
C ASP A 135 -7.68 4.76 13.36
N GLN A 136 -7.30 4.80 12.08
CA GLN A 136 -7.74 3.82 11.09
C GLN A 136 -7.29 2.41 11.47
N PHE A 137 -6.02 2.24 11.85
CA PHE A 137 -5.50 0.95 12.30
C PHE A 137 -6.32 0.40 13.47
N LEU A 138 -6.57 1.24 14.49
CA LEU A 138 -7.33 0.85 15.68
C LEU A 138 -8.80 0.55 15.34
N MET A 139 -9.47 1.40 14.55
CA MET A 139 -10.90 1.23 14.25
C MET A 139 -11.20 -0.04 13.46
N LYS A 140 -10.26 -0.51 12.63
CA LYS A 140 -10.42 -1.69 11.76
C LYS A 140 -10.07 -3.03 12.44
N LEU A 141 -9.73 -3.01 13.73
CA LEU A 141 -9.49 -4.23 14.52
C LEU A 141 -10.77 -5.07 14.71
N ARG A 142 -10.56 -6.38 14.90
CA ARG A 142 -11.64 -7.34 15.21
C ARG A 142 -12.35 -6.99 16.52
N PRO A 143 -13.63 -7.38 16.70
CA PRO A 143 -14.39 -7.10 17.91
C PRO A 143 -13.76 -7.62 19.21
N GLU A 144 -12.98 -8.72 19.14
CA GLU A 144 -12.26 -9.26 20.31
C GLU A 144 -11.33 -8.22 20.96
N TYR A 145 -10.79 -7.29 20.18
CA TYR A 145 -9.88 -6.24 20.65
C TYR A 145 -10.61 -4.96 21.08
N LYS A 146 -11.95 -4.95 21.15
CA LYS A 146 -12.75 -3.74 21.41
C LYS A 146 -12.34 -3.02 22.70
N SER A 147 -11.98 -3.76 23.74
CA SER A 147 -11.55 -3.20 25.04
C SER A 147 -10.24 -2.40 24.89
N VAL A 148 -9.18 -3.05 24.39
CA VAL A 148 -7.87 -2.42 24.14
C VAL A 148 -8.00 -1.27 23.13
N ARG A 149 -8.76 -1.45 22.05
CA ARG A 149 -9.04 -0.41 21.06
C ARG A 149 -9.63 0.85 21.70
N SER A 150 -10.66 0.69 22.55
CA SER A 150 -11.30 1.82 23.23
C SER A 150 -10.34 2.54 24.17
N SER A 151 -9.53 1.78 24.91
CA SER A 151 -8.49 2.33 25.79
C SER A 151 -7.45 3.15 25.02
N LEU A 152 -6.94 2.61 23.92
CA LEU A 152 -5.93 3.26 23.08
C LEU A 152 -6.45 4.51 22.36
N LEU A 153 -7.71 4.49 21.90
CA LEU A 153 -8.33 5.64 21.24
C LEU A 153 -8.54 6.83 22.21
N ASN A 154 -8.91 6.55 23.46
CA ASN A 154 -9.24 7.57 24.47
C ASN A 154 -8.04 8.07 25.30
N ARG A 155 -6.83 7.53 25.07
CA ARG A 155 -5.65 7.87 25.86
C ARG A 155 -5.13 9.28 25.56
N SER A 156 -4.75 10.00 26.62
CA SER A 156 -4.03 11.28 26.55
C SER A 156 -2.73 11.21 27.37
N PRO A 157 -1.56 11.53 26.79
CA PRO A 157 -1.33 11.95 25.40
C PRO A 157 -1.57 10.83 24.37
N VAL A 158 -1.82 11.21 23.11
CA VAL A 158 -2.12 10.27 22.02
C VAL A 158 -0.92 9.34 21.80
N PRO A 159 -1.07 8.01 21.98
CA PRO A 159 0.02 7.07 21.79
C PRO A 159 0.38 6.95 20.30
N PHE A 160 1.67 6.80 20.01
CA PHE A 160 2.16 6.47 18.68
C PHE A 160 1.74 5.06 18.27
N LEU A 161 1.73 4.81 16.95
CA LEU A 161 1.23 3.56 16.39
C LEU A 161 2.01 2.32 16.86
N ASP A 162 3.33 2.44 17.05
CA ASP A 162 4.21 1.39 17.57
C ASP A 162 3.87 1.01 19.02
N ILE A 163 3.54 1.99 19.86
CA ILE A 163 3.06 1.76 21.23
C ILE A 163 1.74 1.00 21.21
N CYS A 164 0.80 1.43 20.37
CA CYS A 164 -0.47 0.73 20.15
C CYS A 164 -0.24 -0.72 19.71
N PHE A 165 0.67 -0.95 18.76
CA PHE A 165 1.04 -2.27 18.26
C PHE A 165 1.58 -3.18 19.37
N GLY A 166 2.50 -2.68 20.21
CA GLY A 166 3.06 -3.45 21.33
C GLY A 166 2.02 -3.87 22.37
N GLU A 167 1.02 -3.03 22.65
CA GLU A 167 -0.09 -3.40 23.54
C GLU A 167 -1.02 -4.44 22.91
N LEU A 168 -1.29 -4.31 21.62
CA LEU A 168 -2.12 -5.27 20.89
C LEU A 168 -1.49 -6.66 20.82
N LEU A 169 -0.17 -6.76 20.65
CA LEU A 169 0.54 -8.04 20.68
C LEU A 169 0.40 -8.74 22.05
N ARG A 170 0.49 -7.98 23.15
CA ARG A 170 0.27 -8.53 24.48
C ARG A 170 -1.16 -9.06 24.64
N GLU A 171 -2.13 -8.36 24.06
CA GLU A 171 -3.53 -8.78 24.10
C GLU A 171 -3.80 -10.02 23.24
N GLU A 172 -3.18 -10.12 22.07
CA GLU A 172 -3.27 -11.33 21.21
C GLU A 172 -2.75 -12.57 21.95
N GLN A 173 -1.61 -12.45 22.64
CA GLN A 173 -1.05 -13.52 23.47
C GLN A 173 -1.99 -13.90 24.64
N ARG A 174 -2.60 -12.89 25.28
CA ARG A 174 -3.58 -13.09 26.36
C ARG A 174 -4.81 -13.87 25.85
N LEU A 175 -5.37 -13.46 24.71
CA LEU A 175 -6.53 -14.11 24.10
C LEU A 175 -6.21 -15.54 23.66
N SER A 176 -5.03 -15.76 23.07
CA SER A 176 -4.56 -17.11 22.68
C SER A 176 -4.47 -18.04 23.89
N THR A 177 -3.89 -17.57 25.00
CA THR A 177 -3.78 -18.35 26.25
C THR A 177 -5.16 -18.68 26.81
N GLN A 178 -6.08 -17.72 26.80
CA GLN A 178 -7.45 -17.92 27.26
C GLN A 178 -8.19 -18.97 26.43
N ALA A 179 -8.07 -18.93 25.10
CA ALA A 179 -8.70 -19.91 24.21
C ALA A 179 -8.20 -21.35 24.45
N ILE A 180 -6.91 -21.53 24.76
CA ILE A 180 -6.33 -22.85 25.09
C ILE A 180 -6.91 -23.39 26.40
N LEU A 181 -7.05 -22.54 27.41
CA LEU A 181 -7.63 -22.92 28.71
C LEU A 181 -9.11 -23.28 28.62
N GLU A 182 -9.88 -22.58 27.78
CA GLU A 182 -11.30 -22.86 27.54
C GLU A 182 -11.50 -24.20 26.80
N GLN A 183 -10.62 -24.53 25.86
CA GLN A 183 -10.66 -25.82 25.15
C GLN A 183 -10.31 -27.02 26.06
N SER A 184 -9.37 -26.85 27.00
CA SER A 184 -9.01 -27.94 27.92
C SER A 184 -10.13 -28.27 28.91
N HIS A 185 -10.92 -27.29 29.33
CA HIS A 185 -12.09 -27.50 30.20
C HIS A 185 -13.29 -28.10 29.45
N GLY A 186 -13.43 -27.84 28.14
CA GLY A 186 -14.47 -28.43 27.30
C GLY A 186 -14.31 -29.94 27.06
N SER A 187 -13.06 -30.44 27.00
CA SER A 187 -12.79 -31.87 26.78
C SER A 187 -13.00 -32.75 28.02
N SER A 188 -12.95 -32.21 29.24
CA SER A 188 -13.19 -32.99 30.47
C SER A 188 -14.67 -33.21 30.78
N GLY A 189 -15.59 -32.53 30.09
CA GLY A 189 -17.05 -32.61 30.33
C GLY A 189 -17.81 -33.66 29.52
N GLN A 190 -17.15 -34.43 28.64
CA GLN A 190 -17.80 -35.43 27.78
C GLN A 190 -17.49 -36.90 28.16
N GLN A 191 -16.92 -37.13 29.35
CA GLN A 191 -16.72 -38.47 29.91
C GLN A 191 -17.48 -38.64 31.22
N LEU A 192 -18.82 -38.58 31.17
CA LEU A 192 -19.71 -39.20 32.17
C LEU A 192 -20.97 -39.72 31.49
#